data_AF-A0A7S3K0R4-F1
#
_entry.id   AF-A0A7S3K0R4-F1
#
_cell.length_a   1.000
_cell.length_b   1.000
_cell.length_c   1.000
_cell.angle_alpha   90.00
_cell.angle_beta   90.00
_cell.angle_gamma   90.00
#
_symmetry.space_group_name_H-M   'P 1'
#
loop_
_entity.id
_entity.type
_entity.pdbx_description
1 polymer ?
#
loop_
_entity_poly.entity_id
_entity_poly.type
_entity_poly.pdbx_seq_one_letter_code
_entity_poly.pdbx_strand_id
1 'polypeptide(L)'
;KNQNLARRAHHYFKFDLMSSSAKVIDLVGVEESKKKKLIDLSQDSEDEGQIEKKVKVYNKVSEGKVLILRGGNILEADERWIVHQSNCVSRGARGLAKVLFERFPEANIYRRRCSNSIPGTIDITYTQDRYIVALFAQRGPGSNYYGDDTKKNRLIWFEQCLDKLGVAIHNTSKDDNKSTLAMPYNIGCGLAGGKWQDYKPKILQFARKYFIRVHLYDLYNNAPPSETSGF
;
A
#
# COMPACT_ATOMS: atom_id res chain seq x y z
N LYS A 1 16.05 51.49 16.28
CA LYS A 1 15.90 50.22 17.04
C LYS A 1 14.56 49.51 16.83
N ASN A 2 13.49 50.15 16.31
CA ASN A 2 12.16 49.53 16.16
C ASN A 2 11.87 48.84 14.81
N GLN A 3 12.70 48.98 13.78
CA GLN A 3 12.47 48.31 12.48
C GLN A 3 12.93 46.84 12.45
N ASN A 4 13.79 46.41 13.38
CA ASN A 4 14.27 45.03 13.45
C ASN A 4 13.34 44.08 14.24
N LEU A 5 12.48 44.60 15.11
CA LEU A 5 11.47 43.78 15.81
C LEU A 5 10.30 43.41 14.87
N ALA A 6 9.84 44.35 14.05
CA ALA A 6 8.77 44.12 13.07
C ALA A 6 9.18 43.13 11.97
N ARG A 7 10.44 43.18 11.49
CA ARG A 7 10.97 42.20 10.52
C ARG A 7 11.09 40.80 11.10
N ARG A 8 11.41 40.65 12.40
CA ARG A 8 11.43 39.35 13.08
C ARG A 8 10.02 38.80 13.31
N ALA A 9 9.06 39.64 13.72
CA ALA A 9 7.66 39.22 13.87
C ALA A 9 7.02 38.77 12.54
N HIS A 10 7.35 39.45 11.43
CA HIS A 10 6.86 39.08 10.11
C HIS A 10 7.50 37.80 9.56
N HIS A 11 8.76 37.51 9.92
CA HIS A 11 9.42 36.25 9.57
C HIS A 11 8.85 35.06 10.37
N TYR A 12 8.49 35.27 11.64
CA TYR A 12 7.83 34.24 12.46
C TYR A 12 6.39 33.97 12.01
N PHE A 13 5.63 34.99 11.61
CA PHE A 13 4.26 34.82 11.11
C PHE A 13 4.21 34.13 9.73
N LYS A 14 5.21 34.37 8.87
CA LYS A 14 5.34 33.67 7.58
C LYS A 14 5.77 32.22 7.75
N PHE A 15 6.56 31.91 8.78
CA PHE A 15 6.89 30.53 9.17
C PHE A 15 5.67 29.79 9.75
N ASP A 16 4.79 30.50 10.47
CA ASP A 16 3.56 29.93 11.04
C ASP A 16 2.46 29.68 9.99
N LEU A 17 2.28 30.57 9.01
CA LEU A 17 1.38 30.33 7.87
C LEU A 17 1.90 29.22 6.95
N MET A 18 3.23 29.14 6.78
CA MET A 18 3.85 28.00 6.11
C MET A 18 3.71 26.71 6.93
N SER A 19 3.44 26.77 8.24
CA SER A 19 3.22 25.58 9.06
C SER A 19 1.85 24.93 8.85
N SER A 20 0.83 25.70 8.44
CA SER A 20 -0.50 25.16 8.11
C SER A 20 -0.54 24.59 6.70
N SER A 21 0.09 25.24 5.72
CA SER A 21 0.16 24.74 4.34
C SER A 21 1.18 23.63 4.15
N ALA A 22 2.30 23.63 4.89
CA ALA A 22 3.29 22.55 4.82
C ALA A 22 2.78 21.23 5.44
N LYS A 23 1.85 21.28 6.40
CA LYS A 23 1.19 20.07 6.94
C LYS A 23 0.29 19.36 5.92
N VAL A 24 -0.17 20.06 4.88
CA VAL A 24 -1.00 19.47 3.81
C VAL A 24 -0.16 18.78 2.73
N ILE A 25 1.15 19.06 2.68
CA ILE A 25 2.05 18.62 1.59
C ILE A 25 3.09 17.58 2.08
N ASP A 26 2.84 16.94 3.22
CA ASP A 26 3.70 15.85 3.71
C ASP A 26 3.33 14.51 3.05
N LEU A 27 3.56 14.42 1.74
CA LEU A 27 3.46 13.18 0.96
C LEU A 27 4.68 13.04 0.06
N VAL A 28 5.64 12.30 0.61
CA VAL A 28 6.77 11.67 -0.06
C VAL A 28 6.34 11.09 -1.42
N GLY A 29 7.02 11.46 -2.51
CA GLY A 29 6.94 10.78 -3.81
C GLY A 29 6.37 11.57 -4.99
N VAL A 30 6.09 12.88 -4.88
CA VAL A 30 5.72 13.72 -6.04
C VAL A 30 7.00 14.30 -6.66
N GLU A 31 7.22 14.10 -7.97
CA GLU A 31 8.31 14.77 -8.72
C GLU A 31 8.34 16.29 -8.41
N GLU A 32 9.53 16.85 -8.18
CA GLU A 32 9.70 18.26 -7.78
C GLU A 32 9.01 19.26 -8.70
N SER A 33 8.93 18.95 -9.99
CA SER A 33 8.22 19.74 -11.01
C SER A 33 6.70 19.84 -10.75
N LYS A 34 6.09 18.80 -10.18
CA LYS A 34 4.65 18.73 -9.88
C LYS A 34 4.32 19.35 -8.51
N LYS A 35 5.28 19.31 -7.57
CA LYS A 35 5.20 20.02 -6.28
C LYS A 35 5.14 21.52 -6.49
N LYS A 36 5.92 22.05 -7.44
CA LYS A 36 5.92 23.47 -7.82
C LYS A 36 4.55 23.94 -8.34
N LYS A 37 3.89 23.14 -9.18
CA LYS A 37 2.55 23.47 -9.71
C LYS A 37 1.45 23.52 -8.64
N LEU A 38 1.51 22.64 -7.62
CA LEU A 38 0.59 22.71 -6.48
C LEU A 38 0.86 23.91 -5.56
N ILE A 39 2.14 24.29 -5.40
CA ILE A 39 2.54 25.48 -4.64
C ILE A 39 2.06 26.75 -5.36
N ASP A 40 2.26 26.85 -6.68
CA ASP A 40 1.81 27.99 -7.48
C ASP A 40 0.27 28.13 -7.42
N LEU A 41 -0.47 27.02 -7.52
CA LEU A 41 -1.95 27.00 -7.38
C LEU A 41 -2.45 27.43 -5.98
N SER A 42 -1.61 27.33 -4.94
CA SER A 42 -1.94 27.75 -3.58
C SER A 42 -1.67 29.24 -3.34
N GLN A 43 -0.87 29.88 -4.19
CA GLN A 43 -0.52 31.30 -4.07
C GLN A 43 -1.56 32.22 -4.75
N ASP A 44 -2.43 31.67 -5.60
CA ASP A 44 -3.42 32.43 -6.39
C ASP A 44 -4.86 32.40 -5.82
N SER A 45 -5.12 31.76 -4.67
CA SER A 45 -6.48 31.68 -4.10
C SER A 45 -6.53 31.93 -2.59
N GLU A 46 -7.28 32.96 -2.19
CA GLU A 46 -7.45 33.41 -0.79
C GLU A 46 -8.39 32.54 0.07
N ASP A 47 -8.88 31.40 -0.43
CA ASP A 47 -9.85 30.55 0.27
C ASP A 47 -9.29 29.15 0.55
N GLU A 48 -8.84 28.93 1.79
CA GLU A 48 -8.32 27.66 2.30
C GLU A 48 -9.26 26.47 2.02
N GLY A 49 -10.58 26.70 2.03
CA GLY A 49 -11.59 25.68 1.76
C GLY A 49 -11.62 25.18 0.31
N GLN A 50 -11.21 26.00 -0.65
CA GLN A 50 -11.09 25.60 -2.06
C GLN A 50 -9.80 24.83 -2.34
N ILE A 51 -8.71 25.21 -1.69
CA ILE A 51 -7.42 24.50 -1.77
C ILE A 51 -7.58 23.08 -1.21
N GLU A 52 -8.21 22.94 -0.04
CA GLU A 52 -8.42 21.63 0.59
C GLU A 52 -9.25 20.69 -0.31
N LYS A 53 -10.30 21.20 -0.96
CA LYS A 53 -11.11 20.44 -1.93
C LYS A 53 -10.29 19.99 -3.14
N LYS A 54 -9.49 20.89 -3.73
CA LYS A 54 -8.63 20.56 -4.89
C LYS A 54 -7.57 19.51 -4.53
N VAL A 55 -6.94 19.63 -3.36
CA VAL A 55 -5.96 18.64 -2.85
C VAL A 55 -6.63 17.28 -2.62
N LYS A 56 -7.82 17.24 -2.02
CA LYS A 56 -8.59 16.01 -1.83
C LYS A 56 -8.92 15.33 -3.17
N VAL A 57 -9.36 16.09 -4.17
CA VAL A 57 -9.63 15.57 -5.53
C VAL A 57 -8.35 15.05 -6.17
N TYR A 58 -7.24 15.80 -6.13
CA TYR A 58 -5.97 15.37 -6.69
C TYR A 58 -5.44 14.10 -6.02
N ASN A 59 -5.52 14.01 -4.69
CA ASN A 59 -5.12 12.82 -3.94
C ASN A 59 -5.97 11.61 -4.29
N LYS A 60 -7.28 11.78 -4.50
CA LYS A 60 -8.18 10.72 -4.95
C LYS A 60 -7.87 10.26 -6.38
N VAL A 61 -7.59 11.19 -7.29
CA VAL A 61 -7.19 10.87 -8.68
C VAL A 61 -5.84 10.17 -8.71
N SER A 62 -4.86 10.63 -7.93
CA SER A 62 -3.55 9.97 -7.85
C SER A 62 -3.67 8.59 -7.23
N GLU A 63 -4.47 8.43 -6.17
CA GLU A 63 -4.80 7.13 -5.59
C GLU A 63 -5.37 6.16 -6.63
N GLY A 64 -6.36 6.59 -7.43
CA GLY A 64 -6.94 5.74 -8.49
C GLY A 64 -5.96 5.36 -9.61
N LYS A 65 -4.83 6.06 -9.74
CA LYS A 65 -3.76 5.68 -10.68
C LYS A 65 -2.77 4.66 -10.10
N VAL A 66 -2.68 4.54 -8.77
CA VAL A 66 -1.74 3.62 -8.12
C VAL A 66 -2.43 2.41 -7.49
N LEU A 67 -3.64 2.57 -6.97
CA LEU A 67 -4.50 1.50 -6.47
C LEU A 67 -5.66 1.31 -7.45
N ILE A 68 -5.63 0.21 -8.20
CA ILE A 68 -6.62 -0.07 -9.24
C ILE A 68 -7.49 -1.23 -8.74
N LEU A 69 -8.79 -0.99 -8.56
CA LEU A 69 -9.73 -2.06 -8.22
C LEU A 69 -9.99 -2.90 -9.48
N ARG A 70 -9.85 -4.22 -9.36
CA ARG A 70 -10.14 -5.20 -10.42
C ARG A 70 -11.24 -6.14 -9.95
N GLY A 71 -12.16 -6.43 -10.86
CA GLY A 71 -13.15 -7.47 -10.67
C GLY A 71 -12.58 -8.85 -11.02
N GLY A 72 -13.00 -9.87 -10.29
CA GLY A 72 -12.74 -11.26 -10.63
C GLY A 72 -11.69 -11.96 -9.76
N ASN A 73 -11.31 -13.17 -10.18
CA ASN A 73 -10.48 -14.07 -9.40
C ASN A 73 -9.00 -13.70 -9.51
N ILE A 74 -8.36 -13.41 -8.37
CA ILE A 74 -6.92 -13.10 -8.30
C ILE A 74 -6.01 -14.20 -8.83
N LEU A 75 -6.47 -15.45 -8.92
CA LEU A 75 -5.69 -16.54 -9.51
C LEU A 75 -5.46 -16.36 -11.02
N GLU A 76 -6.33 -15.59 -11.67
CA GLU A 76 -6.28 -15.25 -13.10
C GLU A 76 -5.63 -13.89 -13.35
N ALA A 77 -5.04 -13.28 -12.32
CA ALA A 77 -4.38 -11.99 -12.44
C ALA A 77 -3.26 -12.01 -13.49
N ASP A 78 -3.12 -10.97 -14.31
CA ASP A 78 -2.03 -10.84 -15.27
C ASP A 78 -0.71 -10.39 -14.61
N GLU A 79 -0.79 -9.89 -13.37
CA GLU A 79 0.36 -9.41 -12.64
C GLU A 79 1.34 -10.55 -12.32
N ARG A 80 2.64 -10.25 -12.48
CA ARG A 80 3.70 -11.19 -12.17
C ARG A 80 3.81 -11.47 -10.67
N TRP A 81 3.43 -10.52 -9.83
CA TRP A 81 3.49 -10.63 -8.38
C TRP A 81 2.09 -10.81 -7.81
N ILE A 82 1.83 -11.95 -7.16
CA ILE A 82 0.57 -12.24 -6.47
C ILE A 82 0.85 -12.32 -4.98
N VAL A 83 0.20 -11.46 -4.21
CA VAL A 83 0.51 -11.27 -2.79
C VAL A 83 -0.67 -11.69 -1.93
N HIS A 84 -0.40 -12.42 -0.85
CA HIS A 84 -1.40 -12.74 0.16
C HIS A 84 -0.84 -12.61 1.57
N GLN A 85 -1.72 -12.34 2.54
CA GLN A 85 -1.38 -12.36 3.94
C GLN A 85 -1.41 -13.79 4.50
N SER A 86 -0.44 -14.10 5.34
CA SER A 86 -0.29 -15.38 6.02
C SER A 86 0.03 -15.21 7.49
N ASN A 87 -0.20 -16.27 8.27
CA ASN A 87 0.24 -16.38 9.65
C ASN A 87 1.54 -17.18 9.81
N CYS A 88 2.19 -17.03 10.95
CA CYS A 88 3.54 -17.55 11.22
C CYS A 88 3.58 -18.98 11.77
N VAL A 89 2.48 -19.54 12.28
CA VAL A 89 2.51 -20.78 13.08
C VAL A 89 1.68 -21.92 12.51
N SER A 90 0.76 -21.64 11.58
CA SER A 90 -0.12 -22.67 11.01
C SER A 90 0.66 -23.68 10.16
N ARG A 91 0.13 -24.90 10.13
CA ARG A 91 0.60 -26.02 9.28
C ARG A 91 -0.36 -26.36 8.14
N GLY A 92 -1.52 -25.70 8.08
CA GLY A 92 -2.53 -25.90 7.05
C GLY A 92 -3.14 -24.58 6.59
N ALA A 93 -3.49 -24.52 5.31
CA ALA A 93 -4.07 -23.33 4.69
C ALA A 93 -5.59 -23.29 4.83
N ARG A 94 -6.15 -22.07 4.85
CA ARG A 94 -7.59 -21.79 4.84
C ARG A 94 -7.87 -20.56 3.97
N GLY A 95 -9.13 -20.40 3.55
CA GLY A 95 -9.57 -19.27 2.74
C GLY A 95 -8.74 -19.12 1.47
N LEU A 96 -8.40 -17.88 1.11
CA LEU A 96 -7.63 -17.56 -0.09
C LEU A 96 -6.29 -18.32 -0.16
N ALA A 97 -5.57 -18.47 0.96
CA ALA A 97 -4.29 -19.19 0.96
C ALA A 97 -4.45 -20.66 0.54
N LYS A 98 -5.58 -21.30 0.88
CA LYS A 98 -5.85 -22.68 0.46
C LYS A 98 -5.95 -22.77 -1.06
N VAL A 99 -6.77 -21.91 -1.67
CA VAL A 99 -6.99 -21.92 -3.11
C VAL A 99 -5.73 -21.49 -3.88
N LEU A 100 -4.99 -20.50 -3.37
CA LEU A 100 -3.67 -20.13 -3.92
C LEU A 100 -2.71 -21.32 -3.94
N PHE A 101 -2.64 -22.10 -2.87
CA PHE A 101 -1.73 -23.26 -2.80
C PHE A 101 -2.23 -24.48 -3.55
N GLU A 102 -3.52 -24.57 -3.87
CA GLU A 102 -4.02 -25.56 -4.83
C GLU A 102 -3.57 -25.20 -6.26
N ARG A 103 -3.58 -23.91 -6.62
CA ARG A 103 -3.13 -23.41 -7.93
C ARG A 103 -1.60 -23.37 -8.09
N PHE A 104 -0.88 -23.03 -7.00
CA PHE A 104 0.57 -22.87 -6.93
C PHE A 104 1.15 -23.69 -5.77
N PRO A 105 1.24 -25.03 -5.90
CA PRO A 105 1.64 -25.91 -4.80
C PRO A 105 3.03 -25.64 -4.23
N GLU A 106 3.98 -25.18 -5.05
CA GLU A 106 5.36 -24.86 -4.65
C GLU A 106 5.41 -23.67 -3.68
N ALA A 107 4.45 -22.76 -3.81
CA ALA A 107 4.32 -21.58 -2.95
C ALA A 107 3.71 -21.91 -1.58
N ASN A 108 3.35 -23.17 -1.31
CA ASN A 108 2.74 -23.57 -0.04
C ASN A 108 3.74 -23.52 1.12
N ILE A 109 3.85 -22.34 1.71
CA ILE A 109 4.73 -22.05 2.85
C ILE A 109 4.45 -22.96 4.05
N TYR A 110 3.23 -23.48 4.22
CA TYR A 110 2.90 -24.33 5.37
C TYR A 110 3.44 -25.75 5.23
N ARG A 111 3.51 -26.27 4.00
CA ARG A 111 4.14 -27.57 3.70
C ARG A 111 5.66 -27.49 3.76
N ARG A 112 6.25 -26.38 3.30
CA ARG A 112 7.71 -26.15 3.35
C ARG A 112 8.22 -25.74 4.74
N ARG A 113 7.32 -25.46 5.68
CA ARG A 113 7.67 -24.92 6.99
C ARG A 113 8.42 -25.95 7.85
N CYS A 114 9.65 -25.67 8.24
CA CYS A 114 10.33 -26.42 9.30
C CYS A 114 10.06 -25.79 10.68
N SER A 115 10.17 -24.46 10.78
CA SER A 115 9.98 -23.67 12.01
C SER A 115 8.94 -22.55 11.82
N ASN A 116 8.53 -21.91 12.93
CA ASN A 116 7.63 -20.77 12.84
C ASN A 116 8.28 -19.61 12.09
N SER A 117 7.50 -18.89 11.27
CA SER A 117 7.96 -17.68 10.60
C SER A 117 8.06 -16.54 11.62
N ILE A 118 8.77 -15.49 11.23
CA ILE A 118 8.90 -14.30 12.04
C ILE A 118 7.91 -13.26 11.53
N PRO A 119 7.03 -12.69 12.38
CA PRO A 119 6.15 -11.62 11.96
C PRO A 119 6.93 -10.44 11.34
N GLY A 120 6.40 -9.85 10.27
CA GLY A 120 7.05 -8.75 9.55
C GLY A 120 8.05 -9.20 8.48
N THR A 121 8.17 -10.51 8.25
CA THR A 121 8.97 -11.08 7.14
C THR A 121 8.10 -11.55 5.99
N ILE A 122 8.71 -11.88 4.85
CA ILE A 122 8.02 -12.38 3.66
C ILE A 122 8.68 -13.69 3.18
N ASP A 123 7.91 -14.52 2.50
CA ASP A 123 8.42 -15.63 1.67
C ASP A 123 8.00 -15.36 0.22
N ILE A 124 8.93 -15.54 -0.71
CA ILE A 124 8.72 -15.34 -2.15
C ILE A 124 9.04 -16.65 -2.84
N THR A 125 8.08 -17.18 -3.58
CA THR A 125 8.27 -18.36 -4.43
C THR A 125 8.01 -17.97 -5.89
N TYR A 126 8.99 -18.24 -6.77
CA TYR A 126 8.78 -18.14 -8.20
C TYR A 126 8.26 -19.49 -8.73
N THR A 127 7.08 -19.49 -9.36
CA THR A 127 6.47 -20.68 -9.98
C THR A 127 5.51 -20.25 -11.08
N GLN A 128 5.45 -21.02 -12.17
CA GLN A 128 4.54 -20.77 -13.30
C GLN A 128 4.59 -19.31 -13.81
N ASP A 129 5.81 -18.79 -13.97
CA ASP A 129 6.13 -17.42 -14.40
C ASP A 129 5.62 -16.29 -13.50
N ARG A 130 5.27 -16.62 -12.25
CA ARG A 130 4.75 -15.69 -11.24
C ARG A 130 5.55 -15.77 -9.95
N TYR A 131 5.65 -14.65 -9.26
CA TYR A 131 6.11 -14.54 -7.88
C TYR A 131 4.89 -14.59 -6.95
N ILE A 132 4.76 -15.68 -6.20
CA ILE A 132 3.76 -15.81 -5.15
C ILE A 132 4.39 -15.39 -3.83
N VAL A 133 3.80 -14.38 -3.19
CA VAL A 133 4.36 -13.74 -1.99
C VAL A 133 3.44 -13.95 -0.80
N ALA A 134 3.98 -14.54 0.26
CA ALA A 134 3.34 -14.62 1.56
C ALA A 134 3.87 -13.50 2.48
N LEU A 135 2.99 -12.59 2.92
CA LEU A 135 3.29 -11.60 3.94
C LEU A 135 2.99 -12.19 5.32
N PHE A 136 4.01 -12.40 6.15
CA PHE A 136 3.84 -12.88 7.53
C PHE A 136 3.41 -11.76 8.48
N ALA A 137 2.22 -11.19 8.22
CA ALA A 137 1.66 -10.06 8.96
C ALA A 137 0.70 -10.48 10.09
N GLN A 138 0.83 -11.71 10.56
CA GLN A 138 0.00 -12.30 11.61
C GLN A 138 0.80 -13.39 12.31
N ARG A 139 0.78 -13.44 13.66
CA ARG A 139 1.46 -14.54 14.36
C ARG A 139 0.63 -15.82 14.25
N GLY A 140 -0.59 -15.82 14.78
CA GLY A 140 -1.49 -16.96 14.80
C GLY A 140 -2.74 -16.77 13.95
N PRO A 141 -3.39 -17.85 13.48
CA PRO A 141 -4.54 -17.75 12.58
C PRO A 141 -5.76 -17.10 13.27
N GLY A 142 -6.68 -16.58 12.45
CA GLY A 142 -7.95 -16.05 12.95
C GLY A 142 -7.82 -14.73 13.73
N SER A 143 -8.87 -14.36 14.45
CA SER A 143 -8.91 -13.17 15.32
C SER A 143 -8.41 -13.44 16.74
N ASN A 144 -8.03 -14.69 17.06
CA ASN A 144 -7.52 -15.06 18.37
C ASN A 144 -6.04 -14.69 18.45
N TYR A 145 -5.75 -13.67 19.27
CA TYR A 145 -4.43 -13.07 19.38
C TYR A 145 -3.54 -13.84 20.38
N TYR A 146 -2.32 -14.16 19.97
CA TYR A 146 -1.27 -14.73 20.81
C TYR A 146 -0.36 -13.64 21.36
N GLY A 147 -0.44 -13.34 22.66
CA GLY A 147 0.48 -12.40 23.30
C GLY A 147 0.58 -11.05 22.57
N ASP A 148 1.68 -10.84 21.86
CA ASP A 148 1.97 -9.63 21.07
C ASP A 148 1.21 -9.53 19.73
N ASP A 149 0.44 -10.55 19.33
CA ASP A 149 -0.31 -10.60 18.06
C ASP A 149 -1.54 -9.71 18.04
N THR A 150 -1.43 -8.44 18.42
CA THR A 150 -2.56 -7.49 18.47
C THR A 150 -2.91 -6.94 17.08
N LYS A 151 -4.11 -6.35 16.91
CA LYS A 151 -4.48 -5.61 15.67
C LYS A 151 -3.42 -4.58 15.27
N LYS A 152 -2.91 -3.84 16.26
CA LYS A 152 -1.86 -2.83 16.10
C LYS A 152 -0.58 -3.47 15.57
N ASN A 153 -0.12 -4.55 16.20
CA ASN A 153 1.13 -5.20 15.80
C ASN A 153 1.00 -5.90 14.45
N ARG A 154 -0.15 -6.50 14.12
CA ARG A 154 -0.42 -7.04 12.78
C ARG A 154 -0.31 -5.97 11.69
N LEU A 155 -0.82 -4.76 11.93
CA LEU A 155 -0.67 -3.65 10.98
C LEU A 155 0.81 -3.23 10.85
N ILE A 156 1.56 -3.15 11.96
CA ILE A 156 3.00 -2.86 11.94
C ILE A 156 3.76 -3.93 11.14
N TRP A 157 3.48 -5.20 11.36
CA TRP A 157 4.10 -6.30 10.62
C TRP A 157 3.70 -6.28 9.14
N PHE A 158 2.46 -5.92 8.82
CA PHE A 158 2.01 -5.73 7.46
C PHE A 158 2.84 -4.66 6.74
N GLU A 159 3.05 -3.50 7.37
CA GLU A 159 3.91 -2.43 6.84
C GLU A 159 5.35 -2.90 6.62
N GLN A 160 5.93 -3.63 7.57
CA GLN A 160 7.27 -4.21 7.43
C GLN A 160 7.35 -5.20 6.26
N CYS A 161 6.31 -6.01 6.06
CA CYS A 161 6.23 -6.92 4.92
C CYS A 161 6.15 -6.17 3.59
N LEU A 162 5.35 -5.10 3.52
CA LEU A 162 5.25 -4.24 2.34
C LEU A 162 6.59 -3.60 1.99
N ASP A 163 7.33 -3.11 2.98
CA ASP A 163 8.65 -2.54 2.75
C ASP A 163 9.64 -3.55 2.17
N LYS A 164 9.66 -4.78 2.71
CA LYS A 164 10.50 -5.85 2.17
C LYS A 164 10.09 -6.24 0.75
N LEU A 165 8.78 -6.28 0.47
CA LEU A 165 8.24 -6.57 -0.84
C LEU A 165 8.66 -5.52 -1.87
N GLY A 166 8.60 -4.23 -1.51
CA GLY A 166 9.00 -3.14 -2.41
C GLY A 166 10.46 -3.24 -2.82
N VAL A 167 11.35 -3.49 -1.85
CA VAL A 167 12.77 -3.75 -2.11
C VAL A 167 12.97 -4.97 -3.00
N ALA A 168 12.25 -6.07 -2.75
CA ALA A 168 12.36 -7.28 -3.56
C ALA A 168 11.92 -7.08 -5.01
N ILE A 169 10.84 -6.34 -5.24
CA ILE A 169 10.33 -6.02 -6.59
C ILE A 169 11.36 -5.18 -7.36
N HIS A 170 11.91 -4.13 -6.75
CA HIS A 170 12.94 -3.31 -7.41
C HIS A 170 14.19 -4.09 -7.76
N ASN A 171 14.66 -4.98 -6.87
CA ASN A 171 15.85 -5.78 -7.14
C ASN A 171 15.63 -6.84 -8.24
N THR A 172 14.38 -7.21 -8.49
CA THR A 172 14.02 -8.23 -9.48
C THR A 172 13.69 -7.63 -10.84
N SER A 173 13.08 -6.44 -10.87
CA SER A 173 12.66 -5.76 -12.09
C SER A 173 13.76 -4.81 -12.60
N LYS A 174 14.35 -5.12 -13.76
CA LYS A 174 15.24 -4.19 -14.49
C LYS A 174 14.48 -3.21 -15.41
N ASP A 175 13.16 -3.36 -15.51
CA ASP A 175 12.27 -2.56 -16.36
C ASP A 175 11.40 -1.62 -15.50
N ASP A 176 11.58 -0.31 -15.65
CA ASP A 176 10.90 0.72 -14.86
C ASP A 176 9.37 0.78 -15.08
N ASN A 177 8.86 0.25 -16.18
CA ASN A 177 7.45 0.43 -16.60
C ASN A 177 6.47 -0.67 -16.13
N LYS A 178 6.94 -1.75 -15.49
CA LYS A 178 6.14 -2.97 -15.24
C LYS A 178 5.98 -3.39 -13.79
N SER A 179 6.28 -2.52 -12.82
CA SER A 179 6.11 -2.87 -11.39
C SER A 179 4.64 -2.82 -10.98
N THR A 180 3.88 -3.81 -11.44
CA THR A 180 2.50 -4.09 -11.03
C THR A 180 2.46 -5.33 -10.14
N LEU A 181 1.56 -5.34 -9.17
CA LEU A 181 1.27 -6.53 -8.36
C LEU A 181 -0.23 -6.67 -8.09
N ALA A 182 -0.65 -7.90 -7.87
CA ALA A 182 -2.00 -8.26 -7.45
C ALA A 182 -2.04 -8.49 -5.92
N MET A 183 -3.03 -7.89 -5.25
CA MET A 183 -3.43 -8.23 -3.89
C MET A 183 -4.93 -8.49 -3.83
N PRO A 184 -5.43 -9.33 -2.91
CA PRO A 184 -6.86 -9.41 -2.68
C PRO A 184 -7.35 -8.09 -2.08
N TYR A 185 -8.48 -7.60 -2.57
CA TYR A 185 -9.24 -6.55 -1.91
C TYR A 185 -9.60 -7.00 -0.49
N ASN A 186 -9.53 -6.09 0.48
CA ASN A 186 -9.68 -6.41 1.91
C ASN A 186 -8.64 -7.39 2.47
N ILE A 187 -7.42 -7.42 1.92
CA ILE A 187 -6.28 -8.13 2.54
C ILE A 187 -6.16 -7.77 4.03
N GLY A 188 -5.95 -8.78 4.87
CA GLY A 188 -5.86 -8.62 6.33
C GLY A 188 -7.18 -8.38 7.08
N CYS A 189 -8.31 -8.20 6.40
CA CYS A 189 -9.56 -7.79 7.04
C CYS A 189 -10.57 -8.93 7.29
N GLY A 190 -10.44 -10.06 6.58
CA GLY A 190 -11.30 -11.24 6.78
C GLY A 190 -10.97 -11.98 8.08
N LEU A 191 -10.49 -13.23 7.97
CA LEU A 191 -10.17 -14.07 9.14
C LEU A 191 -9.17 -13.41 10.11
N ALA A 192 -8.31 -12.51 9.65
CA ALA A 192 -7.35 -11.80 10.48
C ALA A 192 -7.96 -10.65 11.32
N GLY A 193 -9.21 -10.24 11.05
CA GLY A 193 -9.96 -9.27 11.84
C GLY A 193 -9.45 -7.82 11.77
N GLY A 194 -8.68 -7.48 10.74
CA GLY A 194 -8.28 -6.11 10.43
C GLY A 194 -9.45 -5.26 9.92
N LYS A 195 -9.23 -3.94 9.82
CA LYS A 195 -10.18 -3.01 9.22
C LYS A 195 -9.57 -2.41 7.97
N TRP A 196 -10.32 -2.40 6.88
CA TRP A 196 -9.81 -1.95 5.58
C TRP A 196 -9.36 -0.49 5.60
N GLN A 197 -10.03 0.34 6.41
CA GLN A 197 -9.69 1.75 6.65
C GLN A 197 -8.28 1.93 7.20
N ASP A 198 -7.72 0.93 7.90
CA ASP A 198 -6.37 0.96 8.45
C ASP A 198 -5.34 0.41 7.44
N TYR A 199 -5.70 -0.64 6.70
CA TYR A 199 -4.78 -1.34 5.77
C TYR A 199 -4.62 -0.60 4.44
N LYS A 200 -5.70 -0.06 3.89
CA LYS A 200 -5.69 0.65 2.60
C LYS A 200 -4.68 1.81 2.57
N PRO A 201 -4.60 2.69 3.60
CA PRO A 201 -3.56 3.73 3.65
C PRO A 201 -2.14 3.18 3.61
N LYS A 202 -1.88 2.02 4.22
CA LYS A 202 -0.54 1.39 4.22
C LYS A 202 -0.15 0.87 2.84
N ILE A 203 -1.11 0.28 2.12
CA ILE A 203 -0.91 -0.14 0.74
C ILE A 203 -0.69 1.07 -0.17
N LEU A 204 -1.45 2.16 0.01
CA LEU A 204 -1.25 3.40 -0.75
C LEU A 204 0.13 4.01 -0.51
N GLN A 205 0.59 4.05 0.74
CA GLN A 205 1.92 4.54 1.09
C GLN A 205 3.01 3.68 0.46
N PHE A 206 2.89 2.36 0.54
CA PHE A 206 3.79 1.42 -0.13
C PHE A 206 3.84 1.66 -1.65
N ALA A 207 2.67 1.73 -2.29
CA ALA A 207 2.54 1.90 -3.73
C ALA A 207 3.23 3.21 -4.21
N ARG A 208 3.08 4.29 -3.44
CA ARG A 208 3.74 5.58 -3.70
C ARG A 208 5.25 5.51 -3.44
N LYS A 209 5.66 4.96 -2.29
CA LYS A 209 7.06 4.88 -1.87
C LYS A 209 7.93 4.13 -2.88
N TYR A 210 7.41 3.05 -3.45
CA TYR A 210 8.15 2.19 -4.38
C TYR A 210 7.70 2.35 -5.84
N PHE A 211 6.83 3.32 -6.14
CA PHE A 211 6.28 3.53 -7.49
C PHE A 211 5.68 2.26 -8.12
N ILE A 212 4.99 1.47 -7.31
CA ILE A 212 4.37 0.20 -7.69
C ILE A 212 2.86 0.41 -7.89
N ARG A 213 2.31 -0.01 -9.03
CA ARG A 213 0.85 -0.07 -9.18
C ARG A 213 0.31 -1.34 -8.53
N VAL A 214 -0.67 -1.20 -7.65
CA VAL A 214 -1.31 -2.30 -6.94
C VAL A 214 -2.71 -2.52 -7.50
N HIS A 215 -2.93 -3.70 -8.06
CA HIS A 215 -4.24 -4.15 -8.51
C HIS A 215 -4.91 -4.92 -7.37
N LEU A 216 -6.01 -4.37 -6.86
CA LEU A 216 -6.79 -4.95 -5.78
C LEU A 216 -7.92 -5.79 -6.38
N TYR A 217 -7.83 -7.11 -6.29
CA TYR A 217 -8.81 -8.02 -6.85
C TYR A 217 -9.96 -8.28 -5.88
N ASP A 218 -11.17 -7.95 -6.30
CA ASP A 218 -12.41 -8.28 -5.61
C ASP A 218 -13.18 -9.32 -6.41
N LEU A 219 -13.27 -10.54 -5.85
CA LEU A 219 -13.93 -11.68 -6.49
C LEU A 219 -15.40 -11.40 -6.82
N TYR A 220 -16.07 -10.58 -6.01
CA TYR A 220 -17.50 -10.30 -6.15
C TYR A 220 -17.80 -9.03 -6.93
N ASN A 221 -16.78 -8.24 -7.24
CA ASN A 221 -16.95 -7.06 -8.06
C ASN A 221 -16.98 -7.47 -9.53
N ASN A 222 -18.14 -7.43 -10.16
CA ASN A 222 -18.29 -7.69 -11.59
C ASN A 222 -18.15 -6.40 -12.43
N ALA A 223 -17.62 -5.32 -11.87
CA ALA A 223 -17.42 -4.09 -12.62
C ALA A 223 -16.47 -4.35 -13.81
N PRO A 224 -16.87 -3.97 -15.04
CA PRO A 224 -16.02 -4.12 -16.20
C PRO A 224 -14.70 -3.36 -15.98
N PRO A 225 -13.56 -3.83 -16.52
CA PRO A 225 -12.32 -3.07 -16.46
C PRO A 225 -12.57 -1.66 -16.98
N SER A 226 -12.30 -0.64 -16.17
CA SER A 226 -12.40 0.74 -16.64
C SER A 226 -11.45 0.93 -17.82
N GLU A 227 -12.00 1.22 -18.99
CA GLU A 227 -11.28 1.58 -20.21
C GLU A 227 -10.47 2.85 -19.98
N THR A 228 -9.27 2.71 -19.43
CA THR A 228 -8.26 3.79 -19.43
C THR A 228 -6.89 3.19 -19.70
N SER A 229 -6.70 2.70 -20.92
CA SER A 229 -5.38 2.51 -21.53
C SER A 229 -5.52 2.75 -23.03
N GLY A 230 -5.55 4.02 -23.39
CA GLY A 230 -5.69 4.47 -24.76
C GLY A 230 -5.49 5.97 -24.85
N PHE A 231 -4.35 6.48 -24.39
CA PHE A 231 -3.72 7.73 -24.82
C PHE A 231 -2.23 7.68 -24.49
#